data_AF-A0A946C2H7-F1
#
_entry.id   AF-A0A946C2H7-F1
#
_cell.length_a   1.000
_cell.length_b   1.000
_cell.length_c   1.000
_cell.angle_alpha   90.00
_cell.angle_beta   90.00
_cell.angle_gamma   90.00
#
_symmetry.space_group_name_H-M   'P 1'
#
loop_
_entity.id
_entity.type
_entity.pdbx_description
1 polymer ?
#
loop_
_entity_poly.entity_id
_entity_poly.type
_entity_poly.pdbx_seq_one_letter_code
_entity_poly.pdbx_strand_id
1 'polypeptide(L)'
;MITIITNALFATSLFITGGNVLSTNFKLHHYSDKDYEELFHLKNKNSIVLHCTKHSELENIKKTRRSQPDNGGSRTDYKVTKVEILEKVEKNSE
;
A
#
# COMPACT_ATOMS: atom_id res chain seq x y z
N MET A 1 -6.33 19.66 15.80
CA MET A 1 -5.05 19.99 15.11
C MET A 1 -4.43 18.77 14.41
N ILE A 2 -4.29 17.62 15.07
CA ILE A 2 -3.65 16.42 14.48
C ILE A 2 -4.32 15.97 13.17
N THR A 3 -5.66 15.92 13.12
CA THR A 3 -6.42 15.53 11.91
C THR A 3 -6.20 16.46 10.72
N ILE A 4 -6.01 17.76 10.95
CA ILE A 4 -5.75 18.74 9.88
C ILE A 4 -4.38 18.47 9.26
N ILE A 5 -3.38 18.19 10.10
CA ILE A 5 -2.01 17.89 9.66
C ILE A 5 -1.99 16.57 8.87
N THR A 6 -2.67 15.52 9.34
CA THR A 6 -2.73 14.24 8.61
C THR A 6 -3.46 14.37 7.27
N ASN A 7 -4.55 15.14 7.22
CA ASN A 7 -5.29 15.36 5.98
C ASN A 7 -4.47 16.19 4.98
N ALA A 8 -3.70 17.17 5.45
CA ALA A 8 -2.79 17.92 4.58
C ALA A 8 -1.65 17.03 4.04
N LEU A 9 -1.09 16.14 4.86
CA LEU A 9 -0.09 15.16 4.42
C LEU A 9 -0.68 14.16 3.41
N PHE A 10 -1.90 13.71 3.65
CA PHE A 10 -2.60 12.84 2.71
C PHE A 10 -2.87 13.56 1.37
N ALA A 11 -3.43 14.77 1.40
CA ALA A 11 -3.72 15.55 0.20
C ALA A 11 -2.45 15.85 -0.62
N THR A 12 -1.33 16.18 0.04
CA THR A 12 -0.04 16.38 -0.65
C THR A 12 0.50 15.07 -1.24
N SER A 13 0.41 13.95 -0.52
CA SER A 13 0.76 12.62 -1.04
C SER A 13 -0.07 12.25 -2.28
N LEU A 14 -1.39 12.45 -2.21
CA LEU A 14 -2.32 12.17 -3.30
C LEU A 14 -2.05 13.09 -4.50
N PHE A 15 -1.77 14.38 -4.28
CA PHE A 15 -1.43 15.32 -5.35
C PHE A 15 -0.14 14.93 -6.09
N ILE A 16 0.90 14.46 -5.37
CA ILE A 16 2.19 14.09 -5.97
C ILE A 16 2.09 12.75 -6.72
N THR A 17 1.39 11.78 -6.14
CA THR A 17 1.37 10.39 -6.65
C THR A 17 0.16 10.09 -7.54
N GLY A 18 -0.91 10.87 -7.46
CA GLY A 18 -2.18 10.62 -8.14
C GLY A 18 -2.79 9.27 -7.78
N GLY A 19 -2.63 8.81 -6.54
CA GLY A 19 -3.15 7.50 -6.11
C GLY A 19 -2.36 6.30 -6.65
N ASN A 20 -1.16 6.53 -7.21
CA ASN A 20 -0.26 5.46 -7.65
C ASN A 20 0.63 4.97 -6.51
N VAL A 21 0.82 3.65 -6.45
CA VAL A 21 1.66 2.96 -5.48
C VAL A 21 2.63 2.06 -6.23
N LEU A 22 3.91 2.17 -5.88
CA LEU A 22 4.95 1.29 -6.41
C LEU A 22 5.12 0.10 -5.48
N SER A 23 4.96 -1.11 -6.03
CA SER A 23 5.19 -2.34 -5.28
C SER A 23 6.67 -2.72 -5.21
N THR A 24 7.02 -3.63 -4.30
CA THR A 24 8.37 -4.22 -4.19
C THR A 24 8.82 -4.93 -5.47
N ASN A 25 7.88 -5.30 -6.34
CA ASN A 25 8.16 -5.92 -7.65
C ASN A 25 8.33 -4.86 -8.76
N PHE A 26 8.51 -3.59 -8.41
CA PHE A 26 8.60 -2.45 -9.34
C PHE A 26 7.38 -2.30 -10.27
N LYS A 27 6.22 -2.85 -9.87
CA LYS A 27 4.96 -2.67 -10.60
C LYS A 27 4.22 -1.47 -10.03
N LEU A 28 3.66 -0.66 -10.93
CA LEU A 28 2.80 0.48 -10.58
C LEU A 28 1.36 0.03 -10.50
N HIS A 29 0.73 0.29 -9.36
CA HIS A 29 -0.67 0.01 -9.07
C HIS A 29 -1.39 1.33 -8.82
N HIS A 30 -2.61 1.47 -9.33
CA HIS A 30 -3.42 2.67 -9.12
C HIS A 30 -4.66 2.27 -8.32
N TYR A 31 -5.00 3.10 -7.34
CA TYR A 31 -6.14 2.90 -6.45
C TYR A 31 -7.03 4.13 -6.50
N SER A 32 -8.31 3.97 -6.17
CA SER A 32 -9.19 5.13 -5.99
C SER A 32 -8.72 6.01 -4.84
N ASP A 33 -9.12 7.29 -4.82
CA ASP A 33 -8.71 8.21 -3.76
C ASP A 33 -9.06 7.69 -2.36
N LYS A 34 -10.22 7.03 -2.23
CA LYS A 34 -10.69 6.42 -0.97
C LYS A 34 -9.83 5.22 -0.56
N ASP A 35 -9.57 4.31 -1.50
CA ASP A 35 -8.73 3.12 -1.25
C ASP A 35 -7.28 3.53 -0.93
N TYR A 36 -6.78 4.56 -1.61
CA TYR A 36 -5.46 5.12 -1.37
C TYR A 36 -5.37 5.80 0.01
N GLU A 37 -6.44 6.47 0.47
CA GLU A 37 -6.56 7.00 1.83
C GLU A 37 -6.46 5.90 2.89
N GLU A 38 -7.21 4.82 2.72
CA GLU A 38 -7.14 3.66 3.61
C GLU A 38 -5.73 3.06 3.67
N LEU A 39 -5.06 2.94 2.51
CA LEU A 39 -3.68 2.48 2.43
C LEU A 39 -2.67 3.44 3.10
N PHE A 40 -2.90 4.75 2.98
CA PHE A 40 -2.07 5.77 3.61
C PHE A 40 -2.10 5.63 5.13
N HIS A 41 -3.30 5.42 5.70
CA HIS A 41 -3.51 5.24 7.13
C HIS A 41 -3.20 3.83 7.66
N LEU A 42 -2.94 2.86 6.78
CA LEU A 42 -2.60 1.49 7.18
C LEU A 42 -1.38 1.44 8.12
N LYS A 43 -1.52 0.68 9.21
CA LYS A 43 -0.45 0.46 10.20
C LYS A 43 0.70 -0.37 9.60
N ASN A 44 1.88 -0.24 10.17
CA ASN A 44 3.05 -1.02 9.76
C ASN A 44 2.80 -2.53 9.95
N LYS A 45 3.28 -3.35 9.00
CA LYS A 45 3.18 -4.82 8.94
C LYS A 45 1.76 -5.36 8.77
N ASN A 46 0.76 -4.50 8.56
CA ASN A 46 -0.60 -4.92 8.24
C ASN A 46 -0.81 -5.05 6.73
N SER A 47 -1.86 -5.81 6.40
CA SER A 47 -2.36 -5.99 5.04
C SER A 47 -3.77 -5.44 4.90
N ILE A 48 -4.10 -4.99 3.69
CA ILE A 48 -5.44 -4.60 3.28
C ILE A 48 -5.72 -5.17 1.89
N VAL A 49 -6.96 -5.51 1.59
CA VAL A 49 -7.37 -5.93 0.25
C VAL A 49 -8.06 -4.74 -0.40
N LEU A 50 -7.51 -4.26 -1.51
CA LEU A 50 -8.05 -3.13 -2.25
C LEU A 50 -8.24 -3.49 -3.71
N HIS A 51 -9.13 -2.78 -4.38
CA HIS A 51 -9.34 -2.90 -5.82
C HIS A 51 -8.36 -2.00 -6.57
N CYS A 52 -7.47 -2.60 -7.36
CA CYS A 52 -6.57 -1.83 -8.21
C CYS A 52 -7.30 -1.40 -9.48
N THR A 53 -7.55 -0.11 -9.64
CA THR A 53 -8.29 0.46 -10.78
C THR A 53 -7.53 0.27 -12.10
N LYS A 54 -6.19 0.26 -12.05
CA LYS A 54 -5.34 0.05 -13.23
C LYS A 54 -5.40 -1.39 -13.76
N HIS A 55 -5.46 -2.37 -12.88
CA HIS A 55 -5.48 -3.80 -13.26
C HIS A 55 -6.89 -4.41 -13.19
N SER A 56 -7.88 -3.65 -12.70
CA SER A 56 -9.27 -4.09 -12.50
C SER A 56 -9.38 -5.40 -11.71
N GLU A 57 -8.50 -5.59 -10.71
CA GLU A 57 -8.41 -6.81 -9.92
C GLU A 57 -8.26 -6.53 -8.42
N LEU A 58 -8.63 -7.50 -7.59
CA LEU A 58 -8.43 -7.43 -6.14
C LEU A 58 -7.00 -7.80 -5.78
N GLU A 59 -6.32 -6.87 -5.10
CA GLU A 59 -4.94 -6.98 -4.70
C GLU A 59 -4.83 -6.86 -3.17
N ASN A 60 -4.13 -7.80 -2.55
CA ASN A 60 -3.73 -7.70 -1.15
C ASN A 60 -2.41 -6.92 -1.05
N ILE A 61 -2.42 -5.85 -0.29
CA ILE A 61 -1.32 -4.93 -0.12
C ILE A 61 -0.83 -4.99 1.32
N LYS A 62 0.41 -5.41 1.50
CA LYS A 62 1.10 -5.40 2.80
C LYS A 62 2.07 -4.23 2.88
N LYS A 63 1.85 -3.34 3.86
CA LYS A 63 2.71 -2.19 4.10
C LYS A 63 3.79 -2.55 5.12
N THR A 64 5.05 -2.38 4.74
CA THR A 64 6.19 -2.64 5.64
C THR A 64 7.06 -1.40 5.71
N ARG A 65 7.13 -0.78 6.88
CA ARG A 65 8.08 0.28 7.20
C ARG A 65 9.27 -0.33 7.93
N ARG A 66 10.46 -0.19 7.35
CA ARG A 66 11.72 -0.70 7.92
C ARG A 66 12.65 0.47 8.25
N SER A 67 13.33 0.37 9.38
CA SER A 67 14.45 1.25 9.71
C SER A 67 15.62 0.91 8.80
N GLN A 68 16.29 1.92 8.27
CA GLN A 68 17.50 1.77 7.48
C GLN A 68 18.68 2.16 8.38
N PRO A 69 19.34 1.17 9.03
CA PRO A 69 20.35 1.44 10.06
C PRO A 69 21.55 2.23 9.52
N ASP A 70 21.87 2.06 8.23
CA ASP A 70 23.07 2.65 7.63
C ASP A 70 22.97 4.17 7.38
N ASN A 71 21.74 4.70 7.28
CA ASN A 71 21.49 6.12 6.95
C ASN A 71 20.52 6.82 7.92
N GLY A 72 20.10 6.15 9.00
CA GLY A 72 19.10 6.69 9.94
C GLY A 72 17.71 6.93 9.32
N GLY A 73 17.47 6.44 8.11
CA GLY A 73 16.23 6.64 7.37
C GLY A 73 15.16 5.60 7.70
N SER A 74 13.94 5.82 7.20
CA SER A 74 12.89 4.79 7.19
C SER A 74 12.37 4.59 5.78
N ARG A 75 12.30 3.35 5.32
CA ARG A 75 11.76 2.99 4.00
C ARG A 75 10.39 2.34 4.16
N THR A 76 9.42 2.79 3.36
CA THR A 76 8.10 2.16 3.25
C THR A 76 8.09 1.33 1.97
N ASP A 77 7.85 0.03 2.14
CA ASP A 77 7.74 -0.94 1.05
C ASP A 77 6.31 -1.49 1.00
N TYR A 78 5.74 -1.57 -0.20
CA TYR A 78 4.42 -2.16 -0.44
C TYR A 78 4.57 -3.49 -1.17
N LYS A 79 4.24 -4.59 -0.50
CA LYS A 79 4.17 -5.91 -1.16
C LYS A 79 2.75 -6.12 -1.65
N VAL A 80 2.58 -6.29 -2.95
CA VAL A 80 1.28 -6.49 -3.59
C VAL A 80 1.19 -7.92 -4.10
N THR A 81 0.13 -8.64 -3.71
CA THR A 81 -0.17 -10.00 -4.14
C THR A 81 -1.61 -10.07 -4.64
N LYS A 82 -1.85 -10.76 -5.75
CA LYS A 82 -3.23 -11.02 -6.22
C LYS A 82 -3.95 -11.95 -5.26
N VAL A 83 -5.22 -11.68 -4.97
CA VAL A 83 -6.01 -12.48 -4.01
C VAL A 83 -6.12 -13.95 -4.45
N GLU A 84 -6.33 -14.21 -5.74
CA GLU A 84 -6.39 -15.59 -6.29
C GLU A 84 -5.12 -16.41 -5.99
N ILE A 85 -3.96 -15.76 -5.96
CA ILE A 85 -2.68 -16.42 -5.66
C ILE A 85 -2.58 -16.71 -4.17
N LEU A 86 -3.11 -15.84 -3.30
CA LEU A 86 -3.11 -16.05 -1.85
C LEU A 86 -3.95 -17.26 -1.45
N GLU A 87 -5.19 -17.35 -1.95
CA GLU A 87 -6.07 -18.48 -1.66
C GLU A 87 -5.44 -19.81 -2.10
N LYS A 88 -4.74 -19.81 -3.24
CA LYS A 88 -4.02 -20.99 -3.73
C LYS A 88 -2.80 -21.35 -2.87
N VAL A 89 -2.11 -20.35 -2.31
CA VAL A 89 -0.96 -20.59 -1.41
C VAL A 89 -1.44 -21.14 -0.07
N GLU A 90 -2.49 -20.56 0.53
CA GLU A 90 -3.05 -21.04 1.80
C GLU A 90 -3.53 -22.49 1.68
N LYS A 91 -4.25 -22.82 0.60
CA LYS A 91 -4.74 -24.19 0.36
C LYS A 91 -3.63 -25.22 0.11
N ASN A 92 -2.46 -24.81 -0.37
CA ASN A 92 -1.30 -25.71 -0.56
C ASN A 92 -0.42 -25.82 0.68
N SER A 93 -0.72 -25.05 1.74
CA SER A 93 0.05 -25.03 3.00
C SER A 93 -0.58 -25.90 4.10
N GLU A 94 -1.76 -26.46 3.84
CA GLU A 94 -2.48 -27.44 4.66
C GLU A 94 -2.29 -28.85 4.11
#